data_AF-A0AAE1RID9-F1
#
_entry.id   AF-A0AAE1RID9-F1
#
_cell.length_a   1.000
_cell.length_b   1.000
_cell.length_c   1.000
_cell.angle_alpha   90.00
_cell.angle_beta   90.00
_cell.angle_gamma   90.00
#
_symmetry.space_group_name_H-M   'P 1'
#
loop_
_entity.id
_entity.type
_entity.pdbx_description
1 polymer ?
#
loop_
_entity_poly.entity_id
_entity_poly.type
_entity_poly.pdbx_seq_one_letter_code
_entity_poly.pdbx_strand_id
1 'polypeptide(L)'
;MEDAMVLIQTGKRLATDAFRHESICWSDDSFSFAKFPISGKHCCTTLPITESETISQLLSHVKLLLRRKTAAIAALDAGLYSEAIRHFSKIVDGHRGAPQGFMAKCYMHRASAYHSSGRIAEAIADCNRTLALDPSCINALRTRAALFETIRCLPDSLHDLEHLKLLYNSILQDRKSPGPIWKRQNVEYREIPGRLCSLATKIQELKKRLANGKTGNVDYYALIGLKWGCSRSELERAHLLLTLRHKPDKSTSFVERCEFADEEDVDSVKDRAKMSALLLYRMIQRGYGSLMATIKDEEAAEKQRKKAAAALQLMQKQVQLNQEQLQESRTETFSTVSMQQVQQIQELKQSRAEILDSDTCNTNITNATVFKGAFCRELAIVGNLLSQAGFNQPIPVTYEALNAKGYKIVIEDLISSKTNE
;
A
#
# COMPACT_ATOMS: atom_id res chain seq x y z
N MET A 1 -22.14 11.66 24.63
CA MET A 1 -22.87 12.86 25.12
C MET A 1 -22.21 14.15 24.66
N GLU A 2 -20.91 14.34 24.88
CA GLU A 2 -20.17 15.53 24.43
C GLU A 2 -20.39 15.88 22.95
N ASP A 3 -20.20 14.91 22.04
CA ASP A 3 -20.40 15.15 20.61
C ASP A 3 -21.85 15.53 20.28
N ALA A 4 -22.82 15.00 21.03
CA ALA A 4 -24.23 15.36 20.85
C ALA A 4 -24.49 16.82 21.27
N MET A 5 -23.89 17.25 22.39
CA MET A 5 -24.01 18.64 22.85
C MET A 5 -23.43 19.61 21.83
N VAL A 6 -22.22 19.33 21.30
CA VAL A 6 -21.57 20.17 20.29
C VAL A 6 -22.42 20.26 19.03
N LEU A 7 -22.90 19.12 18.51
CA LEU A 7 -23.73 19.08 17.30
C LEU A 7 -25.07 19.81 17.46
N ILE A 8 -25.70 19.71 18.63
CA ILE A 8 -26.96 20.40 18.91
C ILE A 8 -26.72 21.91 19.09
N GLN A 9 -25.65 22.31 19.76
CA GLN A 9 -25.31 23.71 19.98
C GLN A 9 -25.02 24.43 18.65
N THR A 10 -24.24 23.82 17.75
CA THR A 10 -23.99 24.40 16.43
C THR A 10 -25.24 24.41 15.57
N GLY A 11 -26.02 23.33 15.59
CA GLY A 11 -27.30 23.28 14.88
C GLY A 11 -28.27 24.36 15.33
N LYS A 12 -28.33 24.65 16.64
CA LYS A 12 -29.11 25.76 17.18
C LYS A 12 -28.62 27.11 16.65
N ARG A 13 -27.30 27.34 16.69
CA ARG A 13 -26.69 28.60 16.19
C ARG A 13 -27.02 28.82 14.72
N LEU A 14 -26.86 27.80 13.88
CA LEU A 14 -27.16 27.92 12.46
C LEU A 14 -28.64 28.16 12.16
N ALA A 15 -29.53 27.51 12.91
CA ALA A 15 -30.97 27.78 12.79
C ALA A 15 -31.29 29.24 13.18
N THR A 16 -30.66 29.77 14.24
CA THR A 16 -30.86 31.17 14.62
C THR A 16 -30.27 32.16 13.62
N ASP A 17 -29.13 31.85 13.00
CA ASP A 17 -28.53 32.71 11.98
C ASP A 17 -29.36 32.70 10.69
N ALA A 18 -29.85 31.54 10.26
CA ALA A 18 -30.77 31.42 9.13
C ALA A 18 -32.05 32.24 9.36
N PHE A 19 -32.65 32.15 10.55
CA PHE A 19 -33.81 32.96 10.91
C PHE A 19 -33.53 34.47 10.88
N ARG A 20 -32.35 34.90 11.35
CA ARG A 20 -31.93 36.31 11.26
C ARG A 20 -31.82 36.76 9.81
N HIS A 21 -31.24 35.94 8.93
CA HIS A 21 -31.16 36.26 7.50
C HIS A 21 -32.55 36.36 6.86
N GLU A 22 -33.46 35.41 7.15
CA GLU A 22 -34.84 35.45 6.66
C GLU A 22 -35.60 36.68 7.17
N SER A 23 -35.44 37.03 8.45
CA SER A 23 -36.06 38.21 9.06
C SER A 23 -35.52 39.52 8.49
N ILE A 24 -34.24 39.61 8.12
CA ILE A 24 -33.65 40.81 7.49
C ILE A 24 -34.09 40.94 6.04
N CYS A 25 -34.38 39.82 5.36
CA CYS A 25 -34.95 39.83 4.01
C CYS A 25 -36.42 40.29 3.96
N TRP A 26 -37.09 40.44 5.11
CA TRP A 26 -38.43 41.00 5.20
C TRP A 26 -38.31 42.48 5.59
N SER A 27 -38.49 43.39 4.64
CA SER A 27 -38.66 44.80 4.96
C SER A 27 -39.99 45.03 5.67
N ASP A 28 -40.01 45.97 6.64
CA ASP A 28 -41.19 46.35 7.45
C ASP A 28 -42.42 46.82 6.63
N ASP A 29 -42.27 47.03 5.32
CA ASP A 29 -43.36 47.41 4.41
C ASP A 29 -44.13 46.21 3.81
N SER A 30 -43.78 44.96 4.14
CA SER A 30 -44.44 43.78 3.59
C SER A 30 -45.68 43.35 4.41
N PHE A 31 -46.61 44.27 4.68
CA PHE A 31 -47.95 43.91 5.18
C PHE A 31 -48.82 43.34 4.05
N SER A 32 -48.64 42.05 3.74
CA SER A 32 -49.61 41.34 2.92
C SER A 32 -50.81 40.90 3.77
N PHE A 33 -51.87 41.69 3.75
CA PHE A 33 -53.20 41.27 4.23
C PHE A 33 -53.74 40.16 3.31
N ALA A 34 -53.32 38.91 3.54
CA ALA A 34 -53.91 37.75 2.88
C ALA A 34 -55.18 37.32 3.64
N LYS A 35 -56.26 38.10 3.49
CA LYS A 35 -57.62 37.55 3.53
C LYS A 35 -58.14 37.57 2.09
N PHE A 36 -58.63 36.40 1.68
CA PHE A 36 -59.37 36.05 0.44
C PHE A 36 -58.59 35.19 -0.58
N PRO A 37 -59.12 34.00 -0.93
CA PRO A 37 -58.55 33.16 -1.97
C PRO A 37 -59.19 33.51 -3.32
N ILE A 38 -58.42 34.05 -4.27
CA ILE A 38 -58.85 34.10 -5.67
C ILE A 38 -57.67 33.72 -6.57
N SER A 39 -57.81 32.51 -7.12
CA SER A 39 -57.42 32.02 -8.45
C SER A 39 -56.19 32.62 -9.17
N GLY A 40 -55.23 31.72 -9.45
CA GLY A 40 -54.61 31.66 -10.77
C GLY A 40 -53.26 32.35 -10.94
N LYS A 41 -52.18 31.68 -10.50
CA LYS A 41 -50.87 31.59 -11.19
C LYS A 41 -49.93 30.71 -10.36
N HIS A 42 -49.38 29.67 -11.00
CA HIS A 42 -48.33 28.83 -10.41
C HIS A 42 -47.09 29.69 -10.12
N CYS A 43 -46.93 30.09 -8.87
CA CYS A 43 -45.64 30.43 -8.29
C CYS A 43 -45.26 29.25 -7.39
N CYS A 44 -44.06 28.73 -7.55
CA CYS A 44 -43.54 27.66 -6.72
C CYS A 44 -43.21 28.24 -5.33
N THR A 45 -44.23 28.49 -4.52
CA THR A 45 -44.10 28.82 -3.11
C THR A 45 -43.81 27.52 -2.37
N THR A 46 -42.53 27.29 -2.09
CA THR A 46 -42.13 26.41 -0.98
C THR A 46 -42.86 26.90 0.26
N LEU A 47 -43.83 26.12 0.73
CA LEU A 47 -44.46 26.30 2.04
C LEU A 47 -43.36 26.51 3.09
N PRO A 48 -43.50 27.48 4.01
CA PRO A 48 -42.52 27.65 5.08
C PRO A 48 -42.51 26.38 5.91
N ILE A 49 -41.41 25.63 5.85
CA ILE A 49 -41.17 24.47 6.70
C ILE A 49 -41.37 24.94 8.13
N THR A 50 -42.31 24.33 8.85
CA THR A 50 -42.63 24.79 10.21
C THR A 50 -41.38 24.64 11.09
N GLU A 51 -41.15 25.54 12.04
CA GLU A 51 -39.97 25.50 12.93
C GLU A 51 -39.80 24.13 13.64
N SER A 52 -40.91 23.42 13.85
CA SER A 52 -40.93 22.05 14.36
C SER A 52 -40.30 21.03 13.41
N GLU A 53 -40.52 21.16 12.10
CA GLU A 53 -39.98 20.27 11.06
C GLU A 53 -38.48 20.49 10.88
N THR A 54 -37.98 21.73 10.94
CA THR A 54 -36.54 22.03 10.85
C THR A 54 -35.77 21.48 12.06
N ILE A 55 -36.31 21.64 13.27
CA ILE A 55 -35.74 21.06 14.50
C ILE A 55 -35.74 19.53 14.43
N SER A 56 -36.84 18.92 13.97
CA SER A 56 -36.95 17.47 13.80
C SER A 56 -35.94 16.93 12.80
N GLN A 57 -35.75 17.62 11.67
CA GLN A 57 -34.74 17.29 10.67
C GLN A 57 -33.32 17.39 11.24
N LEU A 58 -33.00 18.48 11.97
CA LEU A 58 -31.70 18.65 12.63
C LEU A 58 -31.42 17.52 13.63
N LEU A 59 -32.38 17.21 14.51
CA LEU A 59 -32.23 16.13 15.48
C LEU A 59 -32.05 14.77 14.80
N SER A 60 -32.76 14.51 13.70
CA SER A 60 -32.59 13.29 12.92
C SER A 60 -31.18 13.18 12.34
N HIS A 61 -30.63 14.30 11.85
CA HIS A 61 -29.29 14.37 11.28
C HIS A 61 -28.21 14.17 12.35
N VAL A 62 -28.33 14.84 13.51
CA VAL A 62 -27.41 14.64 14.64
C VAL A 62 -27.43 13.18 15.11
N LYS A 63 -28.61 12.58 15.25
CA LYS A 63 -28.73 11.14 15.58
C LYS A 63 -28.05 10.26 14.54
N LEU A 64 -28.21 10.56 13.25
CA LEU A 64 -27.56 9.82 12.16
C LEU A 64 -26.03 9.91 12.25
N LEU A 65 -25.47 11.11 12.44
CA LEU A 65 -24.02 11.31 12.57
C LEU A 65 -23.46 10.54 13.77
N LEU A 66 -24.13 10.62 14.92
CA LEU A 66 -23.72 9.90 16.13
C LEU A 66 -23.78 8.39 15.93
N ARG A 67 -24.88 7.85 15.40
CA ARG A 67 -25.02 6.40 15.12
C ARG A 67 -23.96 5.90 14.14
N ARG A 68 -23.68 6.68 13.09
CA ARG A 68 -22.68 6.32 12.09
C ARG A 68 -21.26 6.40 12.67
N LYS A 69 -20.98 7.38 13.53
CA LYS A 69 -19.70 7.49 14.25
C LYS A 69 -19.50 6.32 15.21
N THR A 70 -20.51 5.96 16.00
CA THR A 70 -20.41 4.82 16.93
C THR A 70 -20.21 3.51 16.17
N ALA A 71 -20.92 3.31 15.06
CA ALA A 71 -20.71 2.14 14.19
C ALA A 71 -19.30 2.12 13.60
N ALA A 72 -18.76 3.28 13.19
CA ALA A 72 -17.41 3.39 12.65
C ALA A 72 -16.33 3.05 13.70
N ILE A 73 -16.50 3.53 14.93
CA ILE A 73 -15.59 3.23 16.05
C ILE A 73 -15.67 1.75 16.41
N ALA A 74 -16.87 1.18 16.54
CA ALA A 74 -17.04 -0.24 16.80
C ALA A 74 -16.40 -1.12 15.70
N ALA A 75 -16.51 -0.71 14.42
CA ALA A 75 -15.84 -1.39 13.32
C ALA A 75 -14.31 -1.29 13.40
N LEU A 76 -13.78 -0.13 13.83
CA LEU A 76 -12.34 0.09 14.04
C LEU A 76 -11.81 -0.80 15.17
N ASP A 77 -12.53 -0.87 16.29
CA ASP A 77 -12.19 -1.71 17.44
C ASP A 77 -12.28 -3.20 17.09
N ALA A 78 -13.22 -3.58 16.22
CA ALA A 78 -13.36 -4.94 15.68
C ALA A 78 -12.32 -5.30 14.59
N GLY A 79 -11.45 -4.37 14.19
CA GLY A 79 -10.46 -4.60 13.13
C GLY A 79 -11.02 -4.57 11.69
N LEU A 80 -12.30 -4.22 11.52
CA LEU A 80 -12.96 -4.09 10.22
C LEU A 80 -12.70 -2.70 9.61
N TYR A 81 -11.45 -2.49 9.20
CA TYR A 81 -10.98 -1.15 8.81
C TYR A 81 -11.68 -0.59 7.56
N SER A 82 -12.03 -1.44 6.58
CA SER A 82 -12.76 -1.03 5.37
C SER A 82 -14.14 -0.45 5.70
N GLU A 83 -14.89 -1.10 6.59
CA GLU A 83 -16.19 -0.61 7.05
C GLU A 83 -16.07 0.66 7.88
N ALA A 84 -15.06 0.75 8.76
CA ALA A 84 -14.77 1.96 9.50
C ALA A 84 -14.51 3.15 8.54
N ILE A 85 -13.66 2.95 7.53
CA ILE A 85 -13.37 3.95 6.49
C ILE A 85 -14.64 4.36 5.75
N ARG A 86 -15.51 3.40 5.40
CA ARG A 86 -16.77 3.67 4.71
C ARG A 86 -17.71 4.53 5.56
N HIS A 87 -17.90 4.17 6.84
CA HIS A 87 -18.73 4.94 7.76
C HIS A 87 -18.21 6.36 7.98
N PHE A 88 -16.89 6.53 8.20
CA PHE A 88 -16.30 7.87 8.35
C PHE A 88 -16.34 8.68 7.06
N SER A 89 -16.13 8.07 5.90
CA SER A 89 -16.23 8.78 4.62
C SER A 89 -17.63 9.28 4.37
N LYS A 90 -18.66 8.50 4.74
CA LYS A 90 -20.05 8.96 4.65
C LYS A 90 -20.43 10.06 5.65
N ILE A 91 -19.64 10.27 6.71
CA ILE A 91 -19.78 11.43 7.60
C ILE A 91 -19.13 12.66 6.95
N VAL A 92 -17.88 12.50 6.51
CA VAL A 92 -17.06 13.58 5.94
C VAL A 92 -17.56 14.08 4.57
N ASP A 93 -18.09 13.18 3.75
CA ASP A 93 -18.66 13.48 2.44
C ASP A 93 -20.17 13.78 2.52
N GLY A 94 -20.70 13.96 3.73
CA GLY A 94 -22.09 14.38 3.94
C GLY A 94 -22.38 15.77 3.36
N HIS A 95 -23.62 16.00 2.94
CA HIS A 95 -24.05 17.28 2.37
C HIS A 95 -24.28 18.37 3.41
N ARG A 96 -24.68 18.00 4.64
CA ARG A 96 -24.76 18.95 5.75
C ARG A 96 -23.40 19.04 6.42
N GLY A 97 -22.98 20.26 6.69
CA GLY A 97 -21.77 20.55 7.42
C GLY A 97 -21.82 19.98 8.85
N ALA A 98 -20.66 19.93 9.48
CA ALA A 98 -20.55 19.54 10.86
C ALA A 98 -19.47 20.37 11.56
N PRO A 99 -19.53 20.50 12.90
CA PRO A 99 -18.59 21.32 13.66
C PRO A 99 -17.15 20.91 13.41
N GLN A 100 -16.27 21.91 13.26
CA GLN A 100 -14.82 21.72 13.06
C GLN A 100 -14.21 20.66 13.99
N GLY A 101 -14.50 20.73 15.30
CA GLY A 101 -13.98 19.77 16.28
C GLY A 101 -14.50 18.35 16.10
N PHE A 102 -15.77 18.20 15.68
CA PHE A 102 -16.34 16.89 15.36
C PHE A 102 -15.73 16.31 14.08
N MET A 103 -15.55 17.14 13.06
CA MET A 103 -14.88 16.78 11.80
C MET A 103 -13.43 16.34 12.03
N ALA A 104 -12.65 17.10 12.82
CA ALA A 104 -11.28 16.75 13.17
C ALA A 104 -11.17 15.36 13.82
N LYS A 105 -12.08 15.04 14.76
CA LYS A 105 -12.13 13.68 15.36
C LYS A 105 -12.45 12.60 14.31
N CYS A 106 -13.38 12.87 13.39
CA CYS A 106 -13.74 11.91 12.34
C CYS A 106 -12.58 11.64 11.37
N TYR A 107 -11.85 12.69 10.96
CA TYR A 107 -10.64 12.55 10.16
C TYR A 107 -9.56 11.76 10.90
N MET A 108 -9.35 12.03 12.19
CA MET A 108 -8.36 11.31 12.99
C MET A 108 -8.68 9.81 13.07
N HIS A 109 -9.93 9.44 13.37
CA HIS A 109 -10.30 8.02 13.42
C HIS A 109 -10.23 7.35 12.04
N ARG A 110 -10.58 8.07 10.96
CA ARG A 110 -10.41 7.55 9.60
C ARG A 110 -8.95 7.37 9.22
N ALA A 111 -8.05 8.27 9.64
CA ALA A 111 -6.61 8.11 9.47
C ALA A 111 -6.09 6.89 10.22
N SER A 112 -6.59 6.63 11.44
CA SER A 112 -6.25 5.40 12.19
C SER A 112 -6.68 4.15 11.43
N ALA A 113 -7.90 4.14 10.87
CA ALA A 113 -8.36 3.02 10.06
C ALA A 113 -7.53 2.83 8.78
N TYR A 114 -7.14 3.92 8.11
CA TYR A 114 -6.24 3.86 6.95
C TYR A 114 -4.86 3.33 7.33
N HIS A 115 -4.29 3.80 8.44
CA HIS A 115 -3.02 3.32 8.95
C HIS A 115 -3.05 1.82 9.19
N SER A 116 -4.07 1.32 9.90
CA SER A 116 -4.22 -0.12 10.16
C SER A 116 -4.52 -0.94 8.90
N SER A 117 -5.07 -0.31 7.85
CA SER A 117 -5.25 -0.92 6.52
C SER A 117 -3.98 -0.91 5.65
N GLY A 118 -2.88 -0.31 6.12
CA GLY A 118 -1.65 -0.13 5.32
C GLY A 118 -1.71 0.99 4.27
N ARG A 119 -2.76 1.82 4.28
CA ARG A 119 -2.96 2.93 3.34
C ARG A 119 -2.31 4.21 3.88
N ILE A 120 -0.98 4.28 3.77
CA ILE A 120 -0.16 5.30 4.45
C ILE A 120 -0.42 6.71 3.88
N ALA A 121 -0.45 6.89 2.56
CA ALA A 121 -0.66 8.20 1.95
C ALA A 121 -2.01 8.83 2.37
N GLU A 122 -3.08 8.04 2.39
CA GLU A 122 -4.41 8.49 2.82
C GLU A 122 -4.46 8.77 4.32
N ALA A 123 -3.78 7.97 5.14
CA ALA A 123 -3.65 8.22 6.57
C ALA A 123 -2.92 9.55 6.84
N ILE A 124 -1.82 9.84 6.14
CA ILE A 124 -1.11 11.13 6.24
C ILE A 124 -2.02 12.28 5.82
N ALA A 125 -2.78 12.12 4.73
CA ALA A 125 -3.70 13.16 4.26
C ALA A 125 -4.80 13.50 5.29
N ASP A 126 -5.37 12.50 5.97
CA ASP A 126 -6.37 12.73 7.00
C ASP A 126 -5.76 13.28 8.31
N CYS A 127 -4.53 12.89 8.66
CA CYS A 127 -3.77 13.55 9.73
C CYS A 127 -3.54 15.04 9.40
N ASN A 128 -3.18 15.36 8.15
CA ASN A 128 -3.00 16.74 7.70
C ASN A 128 -4.29 17.56 7.81
N ARG A 129 -5.43 17.01 7.39
CA ARG A 129 -6.75 17.65 7.59
C ARG A 129 -7.09 17.85 9.05
N THR A 130 -6.79 16.85 9.89
CA THR A 130 -6.99 16.94 11.34
C THR A 130 -6.16 18.07 11.93
N LEU A 131 -4.90 18.23 11.55
CA LEU A 131 -4.01 19.28 12.05
C LEU A 131 -4.30 20.66 11.45
N ALA A 132 -4.90 20.72 10.26
CA ALA A 132 -5.46 21.94 9.71
C ALA A 132 -6.67 22.40 10.54
N LEU A 133 -7.56 21.50 10.97
CA LEU A 133 -8.70 21.83 11.82
C LEU A 133 -8.31 22.02 13.29
N ASP A 134 -7.36 21.25 13.80
CA ASP A 134 -6.93 21.26 15.20
C ASP A 134 -5.40 21.07 15.28
N PRO A 135 -4.61 22.15 15.23
CA PRO A 135 -3.16 22.05 15.26
C PRO A 135 -2.62 21.51 16.58
N SER A 136 -3.43 21.58 17.65
CA SER A 136 -3.09 21.05 18.99
C SER A 136 -3.40 19.56 19.17
N CYS A 137 -3.84 18.87 18.11
CA CYS A 137 -4.26 17.48 18.18
C CYS A 137 -3.07 16.52 18.41
N ILE A 138 -2.83 16.16 19.67
CA ILE A 138 -1.78 15.22 20.10
C ILE A 138 -1.84 13.90 19.32
N ASN A 139 -3.04 13.34 19.16
CA ASN A 139 -3.21 12.06 18.48
C ASN A 139 -2.81 12.13 17.00
N ALA A 140 -3.09 13.25 16.32
CA ALA A 140 -2.74 13.43 14.92
C ALA A 140 -1.22 13.56 14.74
N LEU A 141 -0.54 14.33 15.60
CA LEU A 141 0.93 14.42 15.57
C LEU A 141 1.59 13.08 15.85
N ARG A 142 1.11 12.34 16.86
CA ARG A 142 1.63 11.00 17.18
C ARG A 142 1.45 10.02 16.02
N THR A 143 0.26 9.99 15.44
CA THR A 143 -0.07 9.08 14.33
C THR A 143 0.72 9.44 13.08
N ARG A 144 0.83 10.74 12.75
CA ARG A 144 1.60 11.21 11.59
C ARG A 144 3.10 10.97 11.75
N ALA A 145 3.67 11.19 12.93
CA ALA A 145 5.06 10.82 13.23
C ALA A 145 5.29 9.31 13.04
N ALA A 146 4.39 8.47 13.54
CA ALA A 146 4.49 7.02 13.35
C ALA A 146 4.41 6.63 11.87
N LEU A 147 3.50 7.24 11.09
CA LEU A 147 3.42 7.03 9.64
C LEU A 147 4.72 7.44 8.94
N PHE A 148 5.30 8.58 9.30
CA PHE A 148 6.58 9.02 8.75
C PHE A 148 7.74 8.08 9.12
N GLU A 149 7.74 7.49 10.31
CA GLU A 149 8.69 6.44 10.68
C GLU A 149 8.50 5.18 9.82
N THR A 150 7.26 4.76 9.55
CA THR A 150 7.00 3.57 8.70
C THR A 150 7.55 3.73 7.28
N ILE A 151 7.44 4.92 6.70
CA ILE A 151 8.03 5.24 5.38
C ILE A 151 9.48 5.71 5.45
N ARG A 152 10.11 5.65 6.63
CA ARG A 152 11.49 6.14 6.87
C ARG A 152 11.72 7.62 6.53
N CYS A 153 10.68 8.44 6.51
CA CYS A 153 10.80 9.89 6.44
C CYS A 153 11.12 10.47 7.82
N LEU A 154 12.35 10.21 8.28
CA LEU A 154 12.80 10.58 9.63
C LEU A 154 12.76 12.10 9.92
N PRO A 155 13.06 13.02 8.97
CA PRO A 155 13.00 14.45 9.23
C PRO A 155 11.59 14.94 9.57
N ASP A 156 10.58 14.52 8.81
CA ASP A 156 9.19 14.93 9.04
C ASP A 156 8.64 14.32 10.34
N SER A 157 9.01 13.06 10.64
CA SER A 157 8.71 12.46 11.93
C SER A 157 9.32 13.23 13.10
N LEU A 158 10.58 13.68 12.96
CA LEU A 158 11.27 14.43 14.00
C LEU A 158 10.54 15.76 14.27
N HIS A 159 10.14 16.46 13.20
CA HIS A 159 9.39 17.71 13.31
C HIS A 159 8.08 17.53 14.09
N ASP A 160 7.30 16.48 13.78
CA ASP A 160 6.05 16.19 14.49
C ASP A 160 6.27 15.84 15.97
N LEU A 161 7.33 15.09 16.28
CA LEU A 161 7.69 14.76 17.66
C LEU A 161 8.17 15.99 18.44
N GLU A 162 8.92 16.89 17.81
CA GLU A 162 9.35 18.15 18.43
C GLU A 162 8.14 19.05 18.70
N HIS A 163 7.20 19.17 17.76
CA HIS A 163 5.96 19.89 17.97
C HIS A 163 5.14 19.28 19.12
N LEU A 164 5.05 17.95 19.18
CA LEU A 164 4.40 17.25 20.28
C LEU A 164 5.07 17.50 21.63
N LYS A 165 6.42 17.61 21.66
CA LYS A 165 7.16 18.00 22.87
C LYS A 165 6.73 19.38 23.36
N LEU A 166 6.63 20.34 22.44
CA LEU A 166 6.22 21.71 22.75
C LEU A 166 4.80 21.75 23.31
N LEU A 167 3.86 20.99 22.74
CA LEU A 167 2.49 20.89 23.26
C LEU A 167 2.44 20.28 24.66
N TYR A 168 3.20 19.22 24.94
CA TYR A 168 3.26 18.67 26.29
C TYR A 168 3.86 19.67 27.30
N ASN A 169 4.90 20.39 26.91
CA ASN A 169 5.47 21.44 27.75
C ASN A 169 4.47 22.58 28.01
N SER A 170 3.71 23.01 26.99
CA SER A 170 2.69 24.05 27.18
C SER A 170 1.57 23.57 28.11
N ILE A 171 1.13 22.31 27.99
CA ILE A 171 0.13 21.72 28.90
C ILE A 171 0.62 21.74 30.37
N LEU A 172 1.89 21.44 30.61
CA LEU A 172 2.48 21.48 31.95
C LEU A 172 2.59 22.91 32.51
N GLN A 173 2.90 23.89 31.65
CA GLN A 173 3.04 25.29 32.04
C GLN A 173 1.68 25.93 32.33
N ASP A 174 0.71 25.77 31.42
CA ASP A 174 -0.55 26.49 31.49
C ASP A 174 -1.56 25.87 32.48
N ARG A 175 -1.33 24.60 32.88
CA ARG A 175 -2.28 23.74 33.63
C ARG A 175 -3.69 23.69 33.01
N LYS A 176 -3.84 24.20 31.79
CA LYS A 176 -5.04 24.25 30.97
C LYS A 176 -4.69 23.54 29.67
N SER A 177 -5.47 22.53 29.29
CA SER A 177 -5.29 21.86 28.00
C SER A 177 -5.52 22.84 26.85
N PRO A 178 -4.69 22.85 25.79
CA PRO A 178 -4.95 23.62 24.58
C PRO A 178 -6.36 23.35 24.04
N GLY A 179 -7.20 24.39 24.07
CA GLY A 179 -8.60 24.33 23.64
C GLY A 179 -9.60 24.81 24.70
N PRO A 180 -10.88 24.96 24.33
CA PRO A 180 -11.93 25.38 25.25
C PRO A 180 -12.05 24.42 26.44
N ILE A 181 -12.44 24.92 27.61
CA ILE A 181 -12.46 24.21 28.93
C ILE A 181 -13.15 22.82 28.87
N TRP A 182 -14.06 22.63 27.93
CA TRP A 182 -14.84 21.40 27.71
C TRP A 182 -14.12 20.37 26.82
N LYS A 183 -13.03 20.74 26.14
CA LYS A 183 -12.24 19.90 25.25
C LYS A 183 -11.17 19.17 26.07
N ARG A 184 -11.57 18.10 26.77
CA ARG A 184 -10.61 17.21 27.42
C ARG A 184 -9.85 16.45 26.34
N GLN A 185 -8.62 16.87 26.06
CA GLN A 185 -7.67 15.96 25.41
C GLN A 185 -7.51 14.76 26.36
N ASN A 186 -7.67 13.53 25.85
CA ASN A 186 -7.61 12.28 26.63
C ASN A 186 -6.18 11.95 27.13
N VAL A 187 -5.46 12.94 27.67
CA VAL A 187 -4.14 12.74 28.26
C VAL A 187 -4.26 13.05 29.73
N GLU A 188 -4.10 12.02 30.56
CA GLU A 188 -4.02 12.21 32.00
C GLU A 188 -2.76 13.00 32.34
N TYR A 189 -2.91 14.10 33.08
CA TYR A 189 -1.80 15.00 33.42
C TYR A 189 -0.63 14.27 34.09
N ARG A 190 -0.95 13.24 34.89
CA ARG A 190 0.03 12.37 35.57
C ARG A 190 0.97 11.64 34.61
N GLU A 191 0.50 11.31 33.41
CA GLU A 191 1.28 10.55 32.42
C GLU A 191 2.19 11.44 31.58
N ILE A 192 1.96 12.76 31.57
CA ILE A 192 2.67 13.70 30.69
C ILE A 192 4.19 13.69 30.91
N PRO A 193 4.72 13.74 32.15
CA PRO A 193 6.16 13.67 32.37
C PRO A 193 6.79 12.37 31.83
N GLY A 194 6.14 11.22 32.02
CA GLY A 194 6.62 9.94 31.49
C GLY A 194 6.60 9.89 29.96
N ARG A 195 5.55 10.43 29.35
CA ARG A 195 5.45 10.58 27.89
C ARG A 195 6.53 11.52 27.35
N LEU A 196 6.84 12.61 28.04
CA LEU A 196 7.90 13.55 27.68
C LEU A 196 9.29 12.90 27.73
N CYS A 197 9.61 12.12 28.76
CA CYS A 197 10.86 11.37 28.83
C CYS A 197 11.00 10.37 27.67
N SER A 198 9.94 9.61 27.40
CA SER A 198 9.89 8.66 26.28
C SER A 198 10.03 9.35 24.93
N LEU A 199 9.47 10.54 24.80
CA LEU A 199 9.55 11.34 23.59
C LEU A 199 10.93 11.98 23.41
N ALA A 200 11.55 12.47 24.49
CA ALA A 200 12.90 13.04 24.45
C ALA A 200 13.95 12.01 24.05
N THR A 201 13.87 10.79 24.58
CA THR A 201 14.74 9.68 24.18
C THR A 201 14.54 9.32 22.70
N LYS A 202 13.29 9.24 22.25
CA LYS A 202 12.97 8.99 20.82
C LYS A 202 13.51 10.07 19.89
N ILE A 203 13.38 11.34 20.26
CA ILE A 203 13.94 12.48 19.51
C ILE A 203 15.46 12.37 19.42
N GLN A 204 16.14 12.08 20.53
CA GLN A 204 17.59 11.92 20.53
C GLN A 204 18.04 10.75 19.64
N GLU A 205 17.33 9.62 19.70
CA GLU A 205 17.61 8.46 18.84
C GLU A 205 17.43 8.79 17.36
N LEU A 206 16.35 9.48 16.99
CA LEU A 206 16.13 9.93 15.61
C LEU A 206 17.20 10.91 15.16
N LYS A 207 17.61 11.87 16.01
CA LYS A 207 18.72 12.81 15.71
C LYS A 207 20.04 12.08 15.47
N LYS A 208 20.35 11.05 16.27
CA LYS A 208 21.54 10.21 16.05
C LYS A 208 21.46 9.45 14.73
N ARG A 209 20.30 8.87 14.39
CA ARG A 209 20.09 8.17 13.10
C ARG A 209 20.27 9.11 11.90
N LEU A 210 19.81 10.35 12.02
CA LEU A 210 19.99 11.38 11.00
C LEU A 210 21.48 11.76 10.86
N ALA A 211 22.18 11.96 11.98
CA ALA A 211 23.62 12.24 11.99
C ALA A 211 24.45 11.11 11.35
N ASN A 212 24.01 9.86 11.51
CA ASN A 212 24.65 8.68 10.92
C ASN A 212 24.34 8.50 9.41
N GLY A 213 23.73 9.49 8.73
CA GLY A 213 23.51 9.48 7.28
C GLY A 213 22.33 8.62 6.80
N LYS A 214 21.44 8.16 7.69
CA LYS A 214 20.24 7.37 7.32
C LYS A 214 19.12 8.22 6.69
N THR A 215 19.40 9.45 6.28
CA THR A 215 18.46 10.46 5.76
C THR A 215 17.89 10.15 4.37
N GLY A 216 18.54 9.30 3.58
CA GLY A 216 18.32 9.25 2.14
C GLY A 216 17.27 8.27 1.60
N ASN A 217 16.77 7.32 2.38
CA ASN A 217 15.97 6.21 1.84
C ASN A 217 14.54 6.19 2.40
N VAL A 218 13.71 7.10 1.90
CA VAL A 218 12.25 7.05 2.11
C VAL A 218 11.71 5.83 1.37
N ASP A 219 10.95 5.00 2.06
CA ASP A 219 10.29 3.85 1.47
C ASP A 219 9.06 4.28 0.68
N TYR A 220 9.29 4.56 -0.62
CA TYR A 220 8.23 4.97 -1.53
C TYR A 220 7.27 3.84 -1.88
N TYR A 221 7.67 2.57 -1.75
CA TYR A 221 6.77 1.43 -1.92
C TYR A 221 5.72 1.43 -0.82
N ALA A 222 6.14 1.60 0.44
CA ALA A 222 5.22 1.73 1.57
C ALA A 222 4.33 2.98 1.47
N LEU A 223 4.87 4.11 1.01
CA LEU A 223 4.08 5.34 0.83
C LEU A 223 2.95 5.17 -0.20
N ILE A 224 3.25 4.58 -1.37
CA ILE A 224 2.28 4.40 -2.46
C ILE A 224 1.37 3.18 -2.20
N GLY A 225 1.80 2.25 -1.33
CA GLY A 225 1.06 1.03 -1.01
C GLY A 225 1.29 -0.10 -2.01
N LEU A 226 2.50 -0.17 -2.59
CA LEU A 226 2.89 -1.19 -3.56
C LEU A 226 3.88 -2.18 -2.95
N LYS A 227 3.93 -3.39 -3.52
CA LYS A 227 4.94 -4.40 -3.17
C LYS A 227 6.22 -4.15 -3.95
N TRP A 228 7.34 -4.60 -3.41
CA TRP A 228 8.62 -4.60 -4.11
C TRP A 228 8.54 -5.47 -5.38
N GLY A 229 9.12 -4.99 -6.49
CA GLY A 229 9.03 -5.65 -7.80
C GLY A 229 7.68 -5.49 -8.51
N CYS A 230 6.90 -4.46 -8.16
CA CYS A 230 5.64 -4.15 -8.85
C CYS A 230 5.86 -3.82 -10.33
N SER A 231 4.88 -4.14 -11.17
CA SER A 231 4.94 -3.82 -12.60
C SER A 231 4.84 -2.31 -12.83
N ARG A 232 5.39 -1.85 -13.96
CA ARG A 232 5.26 -0.45 -14.39
C ARG A 232 3.81 0.04 -14.44
N SER A 233 2.90 -0.77 -14.98
CA SER A 233 1.49 -0.41 -15.13
C SER A 233 0.74 -0.34 -13.78
N GLU A 234 1.14 -1.13 -12.78
CA GLU A 234 0.63 -1.01 -11.41
C GLU A 234 1.07 0.31 -10.77
N LEU A 235 2.34 0.68 -10.93
CA LEU A 235 2.86 1.95 -10.43
C LEU A 235 2.15 3.15 -11.06
N GLU A 236 1.99 3.15 -12.39
CA GLU A 236 1.31 4.23 -13.11
C GLU A 236 -0.16 4.38 -12.66
N ARG A 237 -0.89 3.28 -12.49
CA ARG A 237 -2.27 3.29 -11.98
C ARG A 237 -2.36 3.81 -10.55
N ALA A 238 -1.52 3.32 -9.65
CA ALA A 238 -1.50 3.75 -8.25
C ALA A 238 -1.16 5.25 -8.13
N HIS A 239 -0.16 5.69 -8.89
CA HIS A 239 0.24 7.09 -8.94
C HIS A 239 -0.88 7.99 -9.46
N LEU A 240 -1.57 7.60 -10.54
CA LEU A 240 -2.70 8.35 -11.08
C LEU A 240 -3.81 8.51 -10.04
N LEU A 241 -4.18 7.41 -9.36
CA LEU A 241 -5.21 7.44 -8.31
C LEU A 241 -4.83 8.38 -7.17
N LEU A 242 -3.61 8.28 -6.63
CA LEU A 242 -3.14 9.14 -5.54
C LEU A 242 -3.07 10.61 -5.96
N THR A 243 -2.56 10.89 -7.15
CA THR A 243 -2.46 12.25 -7.71
C THR A 243 -3.85 12.88 -7.87
N LEU A 244 -4.84 12.12 -8.36
CA LEU A 244 -6.21 12.59 -8.50
C LEU A 244 -6.92 12.83 -7.16
N ARG A 245 -6.60 12.02 -6.15
CA ARG A 245 -7.16 12.11 -4.79
C ARG A 245 -6.55 13.26 -3.98
N HIS A 246 -5.24 13.45 -4.07
CA HIS A 246 -4.47 14.38 -3.23
C HIS A 246 -4.02 15.63 -4.00
N LYS A 247 -4.75 16.06 -5.02
CA LYS A 247 -4.48 17.35 -5.69
C LYS A 247 -4.52 18.49 -4.67
N PRO A 248 -3.51 19.38 -4.66
CA PRO A 248 -3.47 20.49 -3.71
C PRO A 248 -4.66 21.44 -3.86
N ASP A 249 -5.19 21.61 -5.08
CA ASP A 249 -6.36 22.46 -5.33
C ASP A 249 -7.63 21.95 -4.63
N LYS A 250 -7.76 20.62 -4.47
CA LYS A 250 -8.89 20.00 -3.77
C LYS A 250 -8.71 19.97 -2.25
N SER A 251 -7.54 20.38 -1.75
CA SER A 251 -7.21 20.29 -0.33
C SER A 251 -8.10 21.17 0.53
N THR A 252 -8.67 22.27 0.01
CA THR A 252 -9.56 23.17 0.75
C THR A 252 -11.04 22.79 0.70
N SER A 253 -11.43 21.88 -0.20
CA SER A 253 -12.85 21.50 -0.41
C SER A 253 -13.55 20.88 0.81
N PHE A 254 -12.80 20.49 1.84
CA PHE A 254 -13.41 20.02 3.09
C PHE A 254 -13.74 21.15 4.06
N VAL A 255 -13.12 22.32 3.90
CA VAL A 255 -13.34 23.49 4.75
C VAL A 255 -14.78 23.98 4.57
N GLU A 256 -15.32 23.96 3.35
CA GLU A 256 -16.72 24.27 3.04
C GLU A 256 -17.74 23.37 3.77
N ARG A 257 -17.30 22.18 4.20
CA ARG A 257 -18.13 21.21 4.94
C ARG A 257 -17.94 21.29 6.45
N CYS A 258 -17.07 22.17 6.92
CA CYS A 258 -16.83 22.39 8.34
C CYS A 258 -17.55 23.65 8.80
N GLU A 259 -18.29 23.53 9.90
CA GLU A 259 -18.89 24.68 10.57
C GLU A 259 -17.87 25.25 11.55
N PHE A 260 -17.39 26.46 11.25
CA PHE A 260 -16.47 27.22 12.09
C PHE A 260 -17.26 28.07 13.09
N ALA A 261 -16.64 28.40 14.22
CA ALA A 261 -17.25 29.32 15.17
C ALA A 261 -16.93 30.78 14.88
N ASP A 262 -15.72 31.02 14.36
CA ASP A 262 -15.19 32.33 14.04
C ASP A 262 -14.70 32.34 12.58
N GLU A 263 -14.99 33.41 11.83
CA GLU A 263 -14.65 33.53 10.40
C GLU A 263 -13.15 33.69 10.15
N GLU A 264 -12.41 34.30 11.10
CA GLU A 264 -10.95 34.54 10.98
C GLU A 264 -10.13 33.24 10.93
N ASP A 265 -10.66 32.14 11.47
CA ASP A 265 -9.97 30.84 11.47
C ASP A 265 -9.99 30.15 10.09
N VAL A 266 -10.97 30.47 9.22
CA VAL A 266 -11.23 29.71 8.00
C VAL A 266 -10.07 29.79 7.01
N ASP A 267 -9.52 30.98 6.78
CA ASP A 267 -8.42 31.16 5.82
C ASP A 267 -7.11 30.58 6.34
N SER A 268 -6.84 30.69 7.65
CA SER A 268 -5.69 30.03 8.28
C SER A 268 -5.74 28.50 8.13
N VAL A 269 -6.94 27.92 8.20
CA VAL A 269 -7.18 26.48 8.03
C VAL A 269 -6.95 26.08 6.57
N LYS A 270 -7.45 26.89 5.61
CA LYS A 270 -7.21 26.66 4.17
C LYS A 270 -5.72 26.69 3.85
N ASP A 271 -4.97 27.64 4.39
CA ASP A 271 -3.54 27.76 4.10
C ASP A 271 -2.74 26.59 4.69
N ARG A 272 -3.03 26.19 5.93
CA ARG A 272 -2.44 24.99 6.54
C ARG A 272 -2.78 23.72 5.77
N ALA A 273 -4.01 23.59 5.29
CA ALA A 273 -4.45 22.47 4.47
C ALA A 273 -3.71 22.43 3.11
N LYS A 274 -3.59 23.57 2.42
CA LYS A 274 -2.86 23.68 1.16
C LYS A 274 -1.39 23.33 1.33
N MET A 275 -0.71 23.92 2.31
CA MET A 275 0.72 23.67 2.56
C MET A 275 0.98 22.19 2.85
N SER A 276 0.23 21.59 3.76
CA SER A 276 0.39 20.17 4.12
C SER A 276 0.03 19.21 2.99
N ALA A 277 -0.98 19.53 2.18
CA ALA A 277 -1.33 18.76 0.99
C ALA A 277 -0.25 18.85 -0.11
N LEU A 278 0.35 20.04 -0.30
CA LEU A 278 1.45 20.25 -1.26
C LEU A 278 2.68 19.42 -0.89
N LEU A 279 3.03 19.34 0.40
CA LEU A 279 4.15 18.52 0.88
C LEU A 279 3.91 17.03 0.57
N LEU A 280 2.73 16.51 0.90
CA LEU A 280 2.36 15.13 0.59
C LEU A 280 2.37 14.87 -0.92
N TYR A 281 1.81 15.79 -1.71
CA TYR A 281 1.78 15.68 -3.16
C TYR A 281 3.19 15.60 -3.74
N ARG A 282 4.11 16.50 -3.34
CA ARG A 282 5.51 16.48 -3.78
C ARG A 282 6.22 15.19 -3.39
N MET A 283 5.96 14.67 -2.20
CA MET A 283 6.52 13.40 -1.73
C MET A 283 6.06 12.22 -2.60
N ILE A 284 4.77 12.18 -2.97
CA ILE A 284 4.22 11.17 -3.89
C ILE A 284 4.85 11.29 -5.29
N GLN A 285 5.00 12.51 -5.82
CA GLN A 285 5.63 12.76 -7.12
C GLN A 285 7.10 12.30 -7.13
N ARG A 286 7.86 12.64 -6.08
CA ARG A 286 9.24 12.19 -5.93
C ARG A 286 9.32 10.67 -5.83
N GLY A 287 8.40 10.05 -5.08
CA GLY A 287 8.33 8.60 -4.96
C GLY A 287 8.06 7.90 -6.28
N TYR A 288 7.11 8.41 -7.08
CA TYR A 288 6.85 7.89 -8.42
C TYR A 288 8.08 7.98 -9.33
N GLY A 289 8.76 9.13 -9.37
CA GLY A 289 9.98 9.27 -10.17
C GLY A 289 11.09 8.29 -9.76
N SER A 290 11.29 8.12 -8.45
CA SER A 290 12.26 7.17 -7.91
C SER A 290 11.92 5.72 -8.25
N LEU A 291 10.67 5.30 -8.03
CA LEU A 291 10.24 3.93 -8.31
C LEU A 291 10.22 3.62 -9.82
N MET A 292 9.85 4.60 -10.64
CA MET A 292 9.86 4.43 -12.09
C MET A 292 11.30 4.27 -12.62
N ALA A 293 12.27 4.94 -12.02
CA ALA A 293 13.68 4.73 -12.36
C ALA A 293 14.13 3.31 -11.98
N THR A 294 13.85 2.85 -10.76
CA THR A 294 14.24 1.50 -10.31
C THR A 294 13.61 0.40 -11.15
N ILE A 295 12.32 0.53 -11.50
CA ILE A 295 11.63 -0.46 -12.35
C ILE A 295 12.25 -0.50 -13.76
N LYS A 296 12.60 0.65 -14.35
CA LYS A 296 13.26 0.69 -15.66
C LYS A 296 14.64 0.03 -15.63
N ASP A 297 15.40 0.26 -14.57
CA ASP A 297 16.72 -0.35 -14.39
C ASP A 297 16.62 -1.87 -14.22
N GLU A 298 15.63 -2.34 -13.45
CA GLU A 298 15.32 -3.76 -13.28
C GLU A 298 14.86 -4.41 -14.60
N GLU A 299 13.97 -3.76 -15.36
CA GLU A 299 13.53 -4.22 -16.69
C GLU A 299 14.69 -4.29 -17.69
N ALA A 300 15.61 -3.31 -17.66
CA ALA A 300 16.80 -3.30 -18.50
C ALA A 300 17.77 -4.44 -18.13
N ALA A 301 18.02 -4.66 -16.84
CA ALA A 301 18.85 -5.75 -16.35
C ALA A 301 18.25 -7.12 -16.72
N GLU A 302 16.94 -7.28 -16.58
CA GLU A 302 16.23 -8.51 -16.96
C GLU A 302 16.31 -8.77 -18.47
N LYS A 303 16.20 -7.72 -19.30
CA LYS A 303 16.39 -7.81 -20.75
C LYS A 303 17.82 -8.21 -21.11
N GLN A 304 18.82 -7.70 -20.40
CA GLN A 304 20.23 -8.10 -20.59
C GLN A 304 20.46 -9.56 -20.19
N ARG A 305 19.89 -10.02 -19.06
CA ARG A 305 19.95 -11.42 -18.62
C ARG A 305 19.33 -12.36 -19.64
N LYS A 306 18.16 -12.01 -20.19
CA LYS A 306 17.50 -12.79 -21.26
C LYS A 306 18.33 -12.87 -22.54
N LYS A 307 18.97 -11.76 -22.94
CA LYS A 307 19.90 -11.75 -24.09
C LYS A 307 21.12 -12.62 -23.84
N ALA A 308 21.73 -12.55 -22.66
CA ALA A 308 22.88 -13.39 -22.29
C ALA A 308 22.49 -14.88 -22.25
N ALA A 309 21.33 -15.22 -21.69
CA ALA A 309 20.81 -16.59 -21.67
C ALA A 309 20.54 -17.12 -23.09
N ALA A 310 19.94 -16.30 -23.97
CA ALA A 310 19.72 -16.67 -25.36
C ALA A 310 21.05 -16.88 -26.12
N ALA A 311 22.05 -16.02 -25.89
CA ALA A 311 23.38 -16.18 -26.47
C ALA A 311 24.08 -17.46 -25.99
N LEU A 312 23.97 -17.79 -24.71
CA LEU A 312 24.49 -19.05 -24.15
C LEU A 312 23.79 -20.27 -24.75
N GLN A 313 22.47 -20.22 -24.93
CA GLN A 313 21.71 -21.31 -25.58
C GLN A 313 22.11 -21.50 -27.04
N LEU A 314 22.33 -20.42 -27.78
CA LEU A 314 22.83 -20.48 -29.16
C LEU A 314 24.24 -21.09 -29.21
N MET A 315 25.14 -20.68 -28.31
CA MET A 315 26.48 -21.28 -28.20
C MET A 315 26.41 -22.78 -27.88
N GLN A 316 25.55 -23.18 -26.94
CA GLN A 316 25.37 -24.60 -26.58
C GLN A 316 24.85 -25.43 -27.76
N LYS A 317 23.86 -24.91 -28.50
CA LYS A 317 23.37 -25.56 -29.73
C LYS A 317 24.45 -25.70 -30.78
N GLN A 318 25.29 -24.67 -30.96
CA GLN A 318 26.36 -24.70 -31.95
C GLN A 318 27.49 -25.67 -31.56
N VAL A 319 27.79 -25.80 -30.26
CA VAL A 319 28.71 -26.83 -29.75
C VAL A 319 28.14 -28.23 -29.94
N GLN A 320 26.84 -28.44 -29.68
CA GLN A 320 26.18 -29.73 -29.95
C GLN A 320 26.24 -30.09 -31.43
N LEU A 321 25.90 -29.15 -32.32
CA LEU A 321 25.89 -29.39 -33.76
C LEU A 321 27.31 -29.66 -34.31
N ASN A 322 28.33 -28.98 -33.79
CA ASN A 322 29.72 -29.30 -34.10
C ASN A 322 30.14 -30.68 -33.58
N GLN A 323 29.66 -31.11 -32.40
CA GLN A 323 29.94 -32.46 -31.87
C GLN A 323 29.26 -33.55 -32.71
N GLU A 324 28.03 -33.31 -33.17
CA GLU A 324 27.30 -34.22 -34.07
C GLU A 324 28.03 -34.34 -35.42
N GLN A 325 28.47 -33.23 -36.03
CA GLN A 325 29.27 -33.26 -37.27
C GLN A 325 30.64 -33.94 -37.09
N LEU A 326 31.28 -33.78 -35.93
CA LEU A 326 32.52 -34.50 -35.58
C LEU A 326 32.30 -36.00 -35.37
N GLN A 327 31.11 -36.41 -34.93
CA GLN A 327 30.73 -37.82 -34.86
C GLN A 327 30.41 -38.39 -36.24
N GLU A 328 29.65 -37.69 -37.08
CA GLU A 328 29.33 -38.10 -38.46
C GLU A 328 30.59 -38.25 -39.32
N SER A 329 31.50 -37.27 -39.29
CA SER A 329 32.79 -37.35 -40.01
C SER A 329 33.70 -38.49 -39.49
N ARG A 330 33.66 -38.80 -38.19
CA ARG A 330 34.34 -39.99 -37.63
C ARG A 330 33.72 -41.29 -38.12
N THR A 331 32.40 -41.38 -38.26
CA THR A 331 31.74 -42.57 -38.80
C THR A 331 31.97 -42.75 -40.30
N GLU A 332 32.00 -41.66 -41.08
CA GLU A 332 32.32 -41.72 -42.52
C GLU A 332 33.78 -42.11 -42.78
N THR A 333 34.72 -41.57 -42.01
CA THR A 333 36.14 -41.99 -42.09
C THR A 333 36.35 -43.44 -41.65
N PHE A 334 35.65 -43.93 -40.63
CA PHE A 334 35.67 -45.37 -40.29
C PHE A 334 35.08 -46.25 -41.40
N SER A 335 34.00 -45.82 -42.04
CA SER A 335 33.35 -46.58 -43.12
C SER A 335 34.24 -46.70 -44.38
N THR A 336 34.95 -45.64 -44.75
CA THR A 336 35.87 -45.59 -45.90
C THR A 336 37.17 -46.36 -45.66
N VAL A 337 37.74 -46.28 -44.46
CA VAL A 337 38.90 -47.11 -44.05
C VAL A 337 38.51 -48.60 -43.97
N SER A 338 37.29 -48.94 -43.54
CA SER A 338 36.81 -50.32 -43.57
C SER A 338 36.63 -50.87 -44.99
N MET A 339 36.18 -50.04 -45.95
CA MET A 339 36.08 -50.43 -47.37
C MET A 339 37.46 -50.65 -48.02
N GLN A 340 38.47 -49.84 -47.68
CA GLN A 340 39.84 -50.03 -48.16
C GLN A 340 40.52 -51.26 -47.55
N GLN A 341 40.26 -51.58 -46.27
CA GLN A 341 40.74 -52.81 -45.63
C GLN A 341 40.03 -54.07 -46.16
N VAL A 342 38.75 -53.98 -46.54
CA VAL A 342 38.02 -55.11 -47.15
C VAL A 342 38.53 -55.40 -48.58
N GLN A 343 38.92 -54.39 -49.36
CA GLN A 343 39.56 -54.60 -50.67
C GLN A 343 40.97 -55.22 -50.55
N GLN A 344 41.76 -54.85 -49.55
CA GLN A 344 43.06 -55.49 -49.29
C GLN A 344 42.95 -56.94 -48.74
N ILE A 345 41.85 -57.28 -48.07
CA ILE A 345 41.60 -58.65 -47.56
C ILE A 345 41.01 -59.56 -48.65
N GLN A 346 40.39 -59.02 -49.70
CA GLN A 346 39.91 -59.79 -50.85
C GLN A 346 41.03 -60.28 -51.78
N GLU A 347 42.17 -59.59 -51.84
CA GLU A 347 43.34 -60.06 -52.60
C GLU A 347 44.15 -61.17 -51.88
N LEU A 348 44.00 -61.33 -50.55
CA LEU A 348 44.71 -62.34 -49.75
C LEU A 348 43.91 -63.64 -49.51
N LYS A 349 42.69 -63.76 -50.04
CA LYS A 349 41.81 -64.94 -49.83
C LYS A 349 41.70 -65.92 -51.01
N GLN A 350 42.51 -65.77 -52.06
CA GLN A 350 42.55 -66.75 -53.17
C GLN A 350 43.54 -67.90 -52.98
N SER A 351 44.26 -67.98 -51.87
CA SER A 351 45.08 -69.15 -51.56
C SER A 351 44.70 -69.74 -50.20
N ARG A 352 44.08 -70.92 -50.29
CA ARG A 352 44.06 -72.01 -49.29
C ARG A 352 42.79 -72.15 -48.44
N ALA A 353 41.94 -73.08 -48.88
CA ALA A 353 41.01 -73.86 -48.07
C ALA A 353 41.41 -75.35 -48.14
N GLU A 354 40.87 -76.13 -47.20
CA GLU A 354 41.15 -77.53 -46.81
C GLU A 354 42.13 -77.62 -45.63
N ILE A 355 41.71 -78.01 -44.43
CA ILE A 355 40.94 -79.24 -44.09
C ILE A 355 39.93 -79.01 -42.93
N LEU A 356 38.77 -79.69 -43.05
CA LEU A 356 37.63 -79.90 -42.13
C LEU A 356 37.98 -80.87 -40.96
N ASP A 357 37.28 -80.98 -39.82
CA ASP A 357 35.91 -80.61 -39.45
C ASP A 357 35.75 -80.51 -37.91
N SER A 358 34.76 -79.70 -37.52
CA SER A 358 33.81 -79.82 -36.38
C SER A 358 34.26 -80.49 -35.05
N ASP A 359 34.00 -79.94 -33.85
CA ASP A 359 32.77 -79.26 -33.45
C ASP A 359 32.90 -78.57 -32.07
N THR A 360 32.22 -77.42 -31.96
CA THR A 360 31.57 -76.80 -30.75
C THR A 360 32.38 -76.50 -29.47
N CYS A 361 32.18 -75.39 -28.75
CA CYS A 361 31.52 -74.11 -29.01
C CYS A 361 32.03 -73.07 -27.98
N ASN A 362 32.67 -72.03 -28.51
CA ASN A 362 32.45 -70.60 -28.25
C ASN A 362 32.41 -70.07 -26.80
N THR A 363 33.61 -69.86 -26.26
CA THR A 363 34.00 -68.61 -25.60
C THR A 363 34.31 -67.52 -26.64
N ASN A 364 33.61 -66.38 -26.61
CA ASN A 364 33.98 -65.13 -27.32
C ASN A 364 33.66 -63.98 -26.34
N ILE A 365 34.62 -63.24 -25.78
CA ILE A 365 35.41 -62.18 -26.44
C ILE A 365 34.53 -61.31 -27.34
N THR A 366 34.10 -60.16 -26.82
CA THR A 366 33.62 -59.04 -27.64
C THR A 366 34.50 -57.83 -27.36
N ASN A 367 35.47 -57.66 -28.26
CA ASN A 367 36.00 -56.43 -28.84
C ASN A 367 35.90 -55.13 -28.04
N ALA A 368 37.06 -54.66 -27.61
CA ALA A 368 37.31 -53.23 -27.42
C ALA A 368 37.47 -52.55 -28.78
N THR A 369 36.74 -51.46 -29.03
CA THR A 369 37.25 -50.07 -29.00
C THR A 369 36.23 -49.13 -29.63
N VAL A 370 35.70 -48.17 -28.87
CA VAL A 370 35.16 -46.91 -29.42
C VAL A 370 35.59 -45.75 -28.53
N PHE A 371 35.89 -44.64 -29.20
CA PHE A 371 36.76 -43.53 -28.85
C PHE A 371 36.43 -42.71 -27.59
N LYS A 372 37.52 -42.30 -26.92
CA LYS A 372 37.64 -41.24 -25.91
C LYS A 372 37.30 -39.84 -26.44
N GLY A 373 36.71 -39.04 -25.56
CA GLY A 373 36.80 -37.58 -25.50
C GLY A 373 36.59 -37.14 -24.06
N ALA A 374 37.65 -36.69 -23.40
CA ALA A 374 37.74 -36.43 -21.96
C ALA A 374 38.00 -34.95 -21.67
N PHE A 375 37.34 -34.40 -20.65
CA PHE A 375 37.74 -33.27 -19.79
C PHE A 375 36.72 -33.29 -18.61
N CYS A 376 37.06 -33.27 -17.32
CA CYS A 376 38.25 -32.80 -16.62
C CYS A 376 38.60 -33.76 -15.46
N ARG A 377 39.90 -33.93 -15.20
CA ARG A 377 40.43 -34.36 -13.91
C ARG A 377 40.82 -33.14 -13.08
N GLU A 378 40.60 -33.27 -11.78
CA GLU A 378 41.42 -32.76 -10.67
C GLU A 378 41.50 -31.25 -10.42
N LEU A 379 40.82 -30.81 -9.35
CA LEU A 379 41.44 -30.09 -8.22
C LEU A 379 40.48 -30.12 -7.01
N ALA A 380 40.43 -31.27 -6.35
CA ALA A 380 40.00 -31.38 -4.96
C ALA A 380 41.08 -32.14 -4.19
N ILE A 381 42.17 -31.44 -3.87
CA ILE A 381 43.00 -31.71 -2.70
C ILE A 381 43.27 -30.37 -2.02
N VAL A 382 42.34 -29.93 -1.18
CA VAL A 382 42.64 -29.36 0.15
C VAL A 382 41.40 -29.68 0.99
N GLY A 383 41.51 -30.63 1.92
CA GLY A 383 40.39 -30.92 2.81
C GLY A 383 40.32 -32.32 3.44
N ASN A 384 41.38 -33.14 3.35
CA ASN A 384 41.57 -34.22 4.32
C ASN A 384 42.62 -33.79 5.33
N LEU A 385 42.19 -32.92 6.23
CA LEU A 385 42.66 -32.89 7.61
C LEU A 385 41.43 -32.53 8.46
N LEU A 386 41.10 -33.37 9.43
CA LEU A 386 40.06 -33.18 10.47
C LEU A 386 38.65 -33.72 10.16
N SER A 387 38.55 -35.05 10.04
CA SER A 387 37.42 -35.80 10.63
C SER A 387 37.94 -36.68 11.78
N GLN A 388 38.21 -36.05 12.92
CA GLN A 388 38.07 -36.68 14.23
C GLN A 388 36.99 -35.91 14.99
N ALA A 389 36.07 -36.67 15.59
CA ALA A 389 34.83 -36.25 16.27
C ALA A 389 33.76 -35.72 15.30
N GLY A 390 32.54 -36.24 15.23
CA GLY A 390 31.79 -37.09 16.14
C GLY A 390 30.32 -36.73 15.93
N PHE A 391 29.44 -37.73 16.01
CA PHE A 391 27.97 -37.64 15.98
C PHE A 391 27.29 -37.33 14.65
N ASN A 392 26.79 -38.38 14.00
CA ASN A 392 25.51 -38.36 13.30
C ASN A 392 24.77 -39.67 13.63
N GLN A 393 23.79 -39.59 14.54
CA GLN A 393 22.71 -40.57 14.62
C GLN A 393 21.60 -40.17 13.64
N PRO A 394 20.89 -41.14 13.02
CA PRO A 394 19.70 -40.86 12.21
C PRO A 394 18.44 -40.81 13.08
N ILE A 395 17.57 -39.82 12.84
CA ILE A 395 16.21 -39.72 13.41
C ILE A 395 15.22 -40.37 12.40
N PRO A 396 14.31 -41.26 12.82
CA PRO A 396 13.31 -41.83 11.94
C PRO A 396 12.05 -40.95 11.90
N VAL A 397 11.46 -40.76 10.71
CA VAL A 397 10.12 -40.18 10.57
C VAL A 397 9.24 -41.18 9.84
N THR A 398 8.18 -41.61 10.52
CA THR A 398 7.11 -42.47 10.05
C THR A 398 6.12 -41.66 9.21
N TYR A 399 5.70 -42.21 8.07
CA TYR A 399 4.63 -41.67 7.23
C TYR A 399 3.27 -42.17 7.72
N GLU A 400 2.37 -41.24 8.05
CA GLU A 400 0.93 -41.51 8.14
C GLU A 400 0.18 -40.64 7.12
N ALA A 401 -0.60 -41.32 6.28
CA ALA A 401 -1.48 -40.72 5.28
C ALA A 401 -2.86 -40.47 5.91
N LEU A 402 -3.44 -39.27 5.73
CA LEU A 402 -4.86 -39.02 5.98
C LEU A 402 -5.42 -37.91 5.06
N ASN A 403 -6.26 -38.37 4.13
CA ASN A 403 -7.49 -37.81 3.56
C ASN A 403 -7.68 -36.28 3.43
N ALA A 404 -7.83 -35.88 2.17
CA ALA A 404 -8.38 -34.60 1.73
C ALA A 404 -9.92 -34.54 1.87
N LYS A 405 -10.41 -33.53 2.60
CA LYS A 405 -11.78 -33.00 2.46
C LYS A 405 -11.73 -31.48 2.42
N GLY A 406 -12.15 -30.94 1.27
CA GLY A 406 -13.08 -29.80 1.17
C GLY A 406 -12.54 -28.40 1.40
N TYR A 407 -12.14 -27.72 0.32
CA TYR A 407 -12.44 -26.30 0.12
C TYR A 407 -12.88 -26.05 -1.32
N LYS A 408 -14.18 -25.75 -1.47
CA LYS A 408 -14.86 -25.38 -2.70
C LYS A 408 -14.57 -23.91 -2.97
N ILE A 409 -13.70 -23.61 -3.93
CA ILE A 409 -13.51 -22.27 -4.47
C ILE A 409 -14.64 -22.03 -5.47
N VAL A 410 -15.53 -21.09 -5.16
CA VAL A 410 -16.53 -20.56 -6.09
C VAL A 410 -15.86 -19.48 -6.91
N ILE A 411 -15.57 -19.78 -8.19
CA ILE A 411 -15.38 -18.80 -9.25
C ILE A 411 -16.52 -19.09 -10.21
N GLU A 412 -17.56 -18.24 -10.20
CA GLU A 412 -18.55 -18.20 -11.27
C GLU A 412 -18.32 -16.96 -12.13
N ASP A 413 -18.21 -17.24 -13.42
CA ASP A 413 -18.15 -16.33 -14.54
C ASP A 413 -19.38 -15.41 -14.61
N LEU A 414 -19.15 -14.14 -14.95
CA LEU A 414 -20.21 -13.22 -15.37
C LEU A 414 -19.70 -12.35 -16.54
N ILE A 415 -19.62 -12.98 -17.71
CA ILE A 415 -19.73 -12.32 -19.01
C ILE A 415 -20.67 -13.16 -19.88
N SER A 416 -21.94 -12.75 -19.97
CA SER A 416 -22.74 -12.76 -21.21
C SER A 416 -24.22 -12.48 -20.89
N SER A 417 -24.70 -11.29 -21.21
CA SER A 417 -25.97 -11.13 -21.94
C SER A 417 -26.12 -9.68 -22.37
N LYS A 418 -26.03 -9.50 -23.70
CA LYS A 418 -26.55 -8.37 -24.45
C LYS A 418 -27.92 -8.83 -25.02
N THR A 419 -28.78 -7.86 -25.35
CA THR A 419 -30.03 -7.92 -26.13
C THR A 419 -31.29 -8.43 -25.41
N ASN A 420 -32.22 -7.54 -25.03
CA ASN A 420 -33.35 -7.09 -25.86
C ASN A 420 -34.23 -6.07 -25.11
N GLU A 421 -34.82 -5.16 -25.91
CA GLU A 421 -35.82 -4.10 -25.62
C GLU A 421 -35.34 -2.79 -24.96
#